data_AF-A0A938ARW8-F1
#
_entry.id   AF-A0A938ARW8-F1
#
_cell.length_a   1.000
_cell.length_b   1.000
_cell.length_c   1.000
_cell.angle_alpha   90.00
_cell.angle_beta   90.00
_cell.angle_gamma   90.00
#
_symmetry.space_group_name_H-M   'P 1'
#
loop_
_entity.id
_entity.type
_entity.pdbx_description
1 polymer ?
#
loop_
_entity_poly.entity_id
_entity_poly.type
_entity_poly.pdbx_seq_one_letter_code
_entity_poly.pdbx_strand_id
1 'polypeptide(L)'
;MMETSIVGQALPRLDAWDKVTGQARYPADFSLPGMLHAKVVWSEHPHARVRRIDTSPAEAAPGVVRVITYRDVPVNEYGINILDQPVLVAEGDKVRWLGDRIAIVVAESERAAEEGRRL
;
A
#
# COMPACT_ATOMS: atom_id res chain seq x y z
N MET A 1 39.52 13.85 -32.24
CA MET A 1 38.17 13.24 -32.18
C MET A 1 37.95 12.80 -30.76
N MET A 2 36.89 13.26 -30.09
CA MET A 2 36.56 12.74 -28.76
C MET A 2 36.13 11.28 -28.91
N GLU A 3 36.76 10.40 -28.13
CA GLU A 3 36.43 8.98 -28.05
C GLU A 3 35.04 8.84 -27.42
N THR A 4 34.05 8.39 -28.18
CA THR A 4 32.64 8.26 -27.73
C THR A 4 32.30 6.89 -27.17
N SER A 5 33.28 5.98 -27.00
CA SER A 5 33.03 4.60 -26.57
C SER A 5 33.09 4.48 -25.05
N ILE A 6 31.94 4.62 -24.40
CA ILE A 6 31.78 4.43 -22.94
C ILE A 6 31.53 2.97 -22.52
N VAL A 7 31.33 2.07 -23.49
CA VAL A 7 31.04 0.66 -23.24
C VAL A 7 32.27 -0.01 -22.59
N GLY A 8 32.07 -0.67 -21.45
CA GLY A 8 33.13 -1.37 -20.71
C GLY A 8 33.95 -0.49 -19.76
N GLN A 9 33.67 0.82 -19.68
CA GLN A 9 34.37 1.72 -18.77
C GLN A 9 33.74 1.73 -17.37
N ALA A 10 34.57 1.90 -16.34
CA ALA A 10 34.15 2.05 -14.94
C ALA A 10 33.69 3.48 -14.64
N LEU A 11 32.57 3.90 -15.22
CA LEU A 11 32.01 5.23 -15.01
C LEU A 11 31.16 5.29 -13.73
N PRO A 12 31.13 6.43 -13.02
CA PRO A 12 30.19 6.64 -11.92
C PRO A 12 28.75 6.45 -12.39
N ARG A 13 27.95 5.73 -11.60
CA ARG A 13 26.51 5.57 -11.88
C ARG A 13 25.81 6.92 -11.76
N LEU A 14 24.88 7.22 -12.68
CA LEU A 14 24.25 8.54 -12.79
C LEU A 14 23.57 9.01 -11.49
N ASP A 15 22.93 8.10 -10.78
CA ASP A 15 22.22 8.36 -9.52
C ASP A 15 23.10 8.20 -8.26
N ALA A 16 24.39 7.92 -8.41
CA ALA A 16 25.26 7.60 -7.28
C ALA A 16 25.39 8.79 -6.31
N TRP A 17 25.61 9.98 -6.86
CA TRP A 17 25.80 11.19 -6.05
C TRP A 17 24.56 11.54 -5.24
N ASP A 18 23.39 11.56 -5.86
CA ASP A 18 22.13 11.88 -5.17
C ASP A 18 21.85 10.88 -4.04
N LYS A 19 22.17 9.60 -4.25
CA LYS A 19 21.97 8.55 -3.24
C LYS A 19 22.92 8.65 -2.07
N VAL A 20 24.22 8.93 -2.31
CA VAL A 20 25.20 9.05 -1.21
C VAL A 20 25.12 10.37 -0.45
N THR A 21 24.47 11.39 -1.04
CA THR A 21 24.26 12.69 -0.41
C THR A 21 22.89 12.86 0.23
N GLY A 22 21.98 11.89 0.05
CA GLY A 22 20.59 11.99 0.51
C GLY A 22 19.72 12.96 -0.29
N GLN A 23 20.18 13.39 -1.49
CA GLN A 23 19.40 14.23 -2.39
C GLN A 23 18.40 13.42 -3.23
N ALA A 24 18.64 12.10 -3.38
CA ALA A 24 17.71 11.21 -4.06
C ALA A 24 16.41 11.10 -3.23
N ARG A 25 15.28 11.48 -3.83
CA ARG A 25 13.97 11.38 -3.19
C ARG A 25 13.30 10.04 -3.51
N TYR A 26 12.78 9.40 -2.48
CA TYR A 26 11.97 8.18 -2.52
C TYR A 26 10.51 8.51 -2.17
N PRO A 27 9.54 7.63 -2.49
CA PRO A 27 8.12 7.91 -2.27
C PRO A 27 7.76 8.36 -0.84
N ALA A 28 8.46 7.85 0.18
CA ALA A 28 8.25 8.22 1.57
C ALA A 28 8.76 9.63 1.95
N ASP A 29 9.61 10.24 1.11
CA ASP A 29 10.16 11.59 1.34
C ASP A 29 9.22 12.70 0.87
N PHE A 30 8.06 12.34 0.31
CA PHE A 30 7.06 13.29 -0.15
C PHE A 30 6.02 13.54 0.94
N SER A 31 5.67 14.81 1.12
CA SER A 31 4.55 15.25 1.95
C SER A 31 3.88 16.41 1.23
N LEU A 32 2.56 16.33 1.06
CA LEU A 32 1.77 17.30 0.31
C LEU A 32 0.72 17.93 1.22
N PRO A 33 0.33 19.20 0.99
CA PRO A 33 -0.80 19.81 1.68
C PRO A 33 -2.07 18.97 1.53
N GLY A 34 -2.75 18.65 2.62
CA GLY A 34 -3.96 17.83 2.63
C GLY A 34 -3.75 16.33 2.37
N MET A 35 -2.51 15.84 2.44
CA MET A 35 -2.21 14.41 2.28
C MET A 35 -2.90 13.58 3.37
N LEU A 36 -3.65 12.57 2.94
CA LEU A 36 -4.20 11.54 3.83
C LEU A 36 -3.22 10.37 3.97
N HIS A 37 -3.35 9.65 5.08
CA HIS A 37 -2.53 8.49 5.40
C HIS A 37 -3.38 7.24 5.34
N ALA A 38 -2.87 6.19 4.70
CA ALA A 38 -3.56 4.92 4.57
C ALA A 38 -2.83 3.81 5.35
N LYS A 39 -3.60 2.94 6.00
CA LYS A 39 -3.10 1.73 6.66
C LYS A 39 -3.95 0.53 6.26
N VAL A 40 -3.28 -0.55 5.88
CA VAL A 40 -3.94 -1.79 5.42
C VAL A 40 -4.30 -2.65 6.62
N VAL A 41 -5.54 -3.13 6.69
CA VAL A 41 -5.96 -4.19 7.60
C VAL A 41 -5.60 -5.53 6.96
N TRP A 42 -4.59 -6.20 7.50
CA TRP A 42 -4.11 -7.49 7.02
C TRP A 42 -4.91 -8.65 7.63
N SER A 43 -4.89 -9.80 6.98
CA SER A 43 -5.39 -11.02 7.60
C SER A 43 -4.54 -11.44 8.80
N GLU A 44 -5.20 -11.82 9.88
CA GLU A 44 -4.58 -12.44 11.06
C GLU A 44 -4.43 -13.97 10.92
N HIS A 45 -4.95 -14.53 9.84
CA HIS A 45 -4.95 -15.97 9.58
C HIS A 45 -4.27 -16.30 8.24
N PRO A 46 -3.48 -17.38 8.16
CA PRO A 46 -2.84 -17.78 6.91
C PRO A 46 -3.84 -18.33 5.89
N HIS A 47 -4.97 -18.91 6.31
CA HIS A 47 -6.02 -19.38 5.41
C HIS A 47 -7.35 -19.43 6.18
N ALA A 48 -8.34 -18.67 5.76
CA ALA A 48 -9.64 -18.57 6.43
C ALA A 48 -10.70 -18.04 5.47
N ARG A 49 -11.98 -18.36 5.71
CA ARG A 49 -13.10 -17.75 4.97
C ARG A 49 -13.52 -16.45 5.66
N VAL A 50 -13.59 -15.36 4.90
CA VAL A 50 -14.07 -14.07 5.41
C VAL A 50 -15.60 -14.12 5.43
N ARG A 51 -16.18 -14.20 6.63
CA ARG A 51 -17.65 -14.27 6.78
C ARG A 51 -18.30 -12.90 6.79
N ARG A 52 -17.66 -11.95 7.47
CA ARG A 52 -18.14 -10.58 7.65
C ARG A 52 -16.97 -9.63 7.84
N ILE A 53 -17.11 -8.42 7.34
CA ILE A 53 -16.27 -7.24 7.58
C ILE A 53 -17.17 -6.16 8.17
N ASP A 54 -16.86 -5.68 9.37
CA ASP A 54 -17.58 -4.58 10.03
C ASP A 54 -16.66 -3.37 10.09
N THR A 55 -16.99 -2.32 9.33
CA THR A 55 -16.18 -1.09 9.25
C THR A 55 -16.63 -0.03 10.25
N SER A 56 -17.77 -0.23 10.91
CA SER A 56 -18.42 0.81 11.71
C SER A 56 -17.56 1.36 12.86
N PRO A 57 -16.72 0.57 13.58
CA PRO A 57 -15.88 1.11 14.65
C PRO A 57 -14.77 2.03 14.11
N ALA A 58 -14.13 1.64 13.02
CA ALA A 58 -13.07 2.42 12.37
C ALA A 58 -13.62 3.69 11.71
N GLU A 59 -14.79 3.63 11.07
CA GLU A 59 -15.44 4.81 10.46
C GLU A 59 -15.85 5.86 11.50
N ALA A 60 -16.16 5.44 12.74
CA ALA A 60 -16.49 6.34 13.84
C ALA A 60 -15.26 6.93 14.55
N ALA A 61 -14.04 6.47 14.22
CA ALA A 61 -12.84 6.86 14.93
C ALA A 61 -12.38 8.29 14.55
N PRO A 62 -11.93 9.12 15.52
CA PRO A 62 -11.50 10.48 15.25
C PRO A 62 -10.39 10.56 14.19
N GLY A 63 -10.57 11.43 13.20
CA GLY A 63 -9.61 11.66 12.12
C GLY A 63 -9.61 10.59 11.02
N VAL A 64 -10.37 9.50 11.16
CA VAL A 64 -10.62 8.59 10.03
C VAL A 64 -11.55 9.26 9.03
N VAL A 65 -11.14 9.25 7.77
CA VAL A 65 -11.87 9.85 6.65
C VAL A 65 -12.73 8.81 5.95
N ARG A 66 -12.20 7.59 5.77
CA ARG A 66 -12.90 6.50 5.08
C ARG A 66 -12.27 5.15 5.39
N VAL A 67 -13.10 4.10 5.39
CA VAL A 67 -12.64 2.72 5.30
C VAL A 67 -13.00 2.19 3.91
N ILE A 68 -12.03 1.61 3.21
CA ILE A 68 -12.18 1.05 1.86
C ILE A 68 -12.17 -0.48 1.98
N THR A 69 -13.15 -1.12 1.37
CA THR A 69 -13.30 -2.58 1.34
C THR A 69 -13.38 -3.08 -0.10
N TYR A 70 -13.51 -4.38 -0.28
CA TYR A 70 -13.74 -4.99 -1.60
C TYR A 70 -14.94 -4.37 -2.36
N ARG A 71 -15.91 -3.79 -1.65
CA ARG A 71 -17.12 -3.16 -2.23
C ARG A 71 -16.80 -1.87 -2.98
N ASP A 72 -15.68 -1.23 -2.66
CA ASP A 72 -15.23 0.01 -3.27
C ASP A 72 -14.33 -0.22 -4.50
N VAL A 73 -14.05 -1.48 -4.84
CA VAL A 73 -13.13 -1.86 -5.92
C VAL A 73 -13.94 -2.30 -7.15
N PRO A 74 -13.96 -1.54 -8.25
CA PRO A 74 -14.77 -1.88 -9.43
C PRO A 74 -14.38 -3.21 -10.08
N VAL A 75 -13.09 -3.56 -10.05
CA VAL A 75 -12.53 -4.83 -10.54
C VAL A 75 -11.57 -5.36 -9.48
N ASN A 76 -12.02 -6.36 -8.71
CA ASN A 76 -11.33 -6.83 -7.52
C ASN A 76 -10.41 -8.04 -7.78
N GLU A 77 -9.58 -7.94 -8.81
CA GLU A 77 -8.61 -8.96 -9.18
C GLU A 77 -7.40 -8.33 -9.87
N TYR A 78 -6.21 -8.85 -9.59
CA TYR A 78 -4.95 -8.43 -10.21
C TYR A 78 -3.93 -9.56 -10.20
N GLY A 79 -2.84 -9.37 -10.94
CA GLY A 79 -1.66 -10.23 -10.94
C GLY A 79 -0.84 -10.06 -12.21
N ILE A 80 0.45 -10.34 -12.15
CA ILE A 80 1.37 -10.04 -13.27
C ILE A 80 1.16 -10.96 -14.48
N ASN A 81 0.80 -12.22 -14.25
CA ASN A 81 0.58 -13.23 -15.29
C ASN A 81 -0.87 -13.76 -15.25
N ILE A 82 -1.37 -14.04 -14.05
CA ILE A 82 -2.72 -14.57 -13.80
C ILE A 82 -3.40 -13.59 -12.85
N LEU A 83 -4.65 -13.22 -13.12
CA LEU A 83 -5.44 -12.35 -12.27
C LEU A 83 -6.06 -13.16 -11.12
N ASP A 84 -5.23 -13.73 -10.25
CA ASP A 84 -5.65 -14.63 -9.18
C ASP A 84 -5.60 -14.01 -7.79
N GLN A 85 -5.16 -12.75 -7.67
CA GLN A 85 -5.05 -12.04 -6.40
C GLN A 85 -6.18 -11.00 -6.26
N PRO A 86 -6.99 -11.04 -5.20
CA PRO A 86 -7.94 -9.97 -4.95
C PRO A 86 -7.22 -8.71 -4.47
N VAL A 87 -7.69 -7.52 -4.88
CA VAL A 87 -7.18 -6.24 -4.35
C VAL A 87 -7.42 -6.19 -2.84
N LEU A 88 -8.66 -6.49 -2.44
CA LEU A 88 -9.10 -6.70 -1.05
C LEU A 88 -9.96 -7.97 -0.98
N VAL A 89 -9.73 -8.86 -0.02
CA VAL A 89 -10.48 -10.12 0.10
C VAL A 89 -11.95 -9.83 0.43
N ALA A 90 -12.85 -10.36 -0.37
CA ALA A 90 -14.28 -10.13 -0.22
C ALA A 90 -14.92 -11.02 0.86
N GLU A 91 -15.99 -10.53 1.49
CA GLU A 91 -16.90 -11.39 2.25
C GLU A 91 -17.41 -12.53 1.35
N GLY A 92 -17.40 -13.75 1.87
CA GLY A 92 -17.72 -14.97 1.13
C GLY A 92 -16.52 -15.63 0.46
N ASP A 93 -15.43 -14.91 0.19
CA ASP A 93 -14.17 -15.48 -0.29
C ASP A 93 -13.26 -15.88 0.89
N LYS A 94 -12.02 -16.26 0.58
CA LYS A 94 -11.02 -16.72 1.53
C LYS A 94 -9.74 -15.92 1.46
N VAL A 95 -9.15 -15.70 2.63
CA VAL A 95 -7.73 -15.42 2.76
C VAL A 95 -6.95 -16.67 2.38
N ARG A 96 -5.87 -16.51 1.61
CA ARG A 96 -4.94 -17.52 1.10
C ARG A 96 -3.55 -17.46 1.78
N TRP A 97 -3.21 -16.34 2.42
CA TRP A 97 -1.96 -16.13 3.17
C TRP A 97 -2.04 -14.91 4.10
N LEU A 98 -1.07 -14.73 5.01
CA LEU A 98 -1.02 -13.59 5.95
C LEU A 98 -0.88 -12.22 5.25
N GLY A 99 -0.43 -12.18 3.99
CA GLY A 99 -0.28 -10.95 3.22
C GLY A 99 -1.57 -10.46 2.53
N ASP A 100 -2.69 -11.16 2.73
CA ASP A 100 -3.97 -10.73 2.18
C ASP A 100 -4.52 -9.53 2.94
N ARG A 101 -5.14 -8.64 2.17
CA ARG A 101 -5.69 -7.37 2.64
C ARG A 101 -7.20 -7.50 2.78
N ILE A 102 -7.73 -7.13 3.93
CA ILE A 102 -9.17 -7.17 4.22
C ILE A 102 -9.80 -5.81 3.91
N ALA A 103 -9.16 -4.74 4.36
CA ALA A 103 -9.63 -3.37 4.20
C ALA A 103 -8.45 -2.38 4.22
N ILE A 104 -8.72 -1.11 3.90
CA ILE A 104 -7.78 -0.01 4.04
C ILE A 104 -8.46 1.10 4.84
N VAL A 105 -7.82 1.55 5.92
CA VAL A 105 -8.25 2.72 6.68
C VAL A 105 -7.49 3.94 6.17
N VAL A 106 -8.22 5.00 5.81
CA VAL A 106 -7.67 6.27 5.33
C VAL A 106 -8.03 7.37 6.33
N ALA A 107 -7.04 8.13 6.78
CA ALA A 107 -7.20 9.13 7.84
C ALA A 107 -6.36 10.40 7.59
N GLU A 108 -6.66 11.46 8.34
CA GLU A 108 -5.99 12.76 8.26
C GLU A 108 -4.54 12.74 8.79
N SER A 109 -4.17 11.73 9.56
CA SER A 109 -2.81 11.55 10.08
C SER A 109 -2.42 10.07 10.11
N GLU A 110 -1.12 9.80 10.09
CA GLU A 110 -0.62 8.42 10.19
C GLU A 110 -1.07 7.73 11.49
N ARG A 111 -1.09 8.47 12.61
CA ARG A 111 -1.54 7.96 13.90
C ARG A 111 -3.02 7.56 13.86
N ALA A 112 -3.88 8.44 13.35
CA ALA A 112 -5.30 8.16 13.24
C ALA A 112 -5.58 6.96 12.32
N ALA A 113 -4.84 6.81 11.23
CA ALA A 113 -4.97 5.66 10.34
C ALA A 113 -4.57 4.34 11.06
N GLU A 114 -3.51 4.36 11.86
CA GLU A 114 -3.07 3.18 12.61
C GLU A 114 -4.01 2.84 13.77
N GLU A 115 -4.55 3.84 14.46
CA GLU A 115 -5.56 3.64 15.51
C GLU A 115 -6.85 3.07 14.90
N GLY A 116 -7.35 3.66 13.82
CA GLY A 116 -8.54 3.17 13.11
C GLY A 116 -8.37 1.75 12.55
N ARG A 117 -7.18 1.37 12.09
CA ARG A 117 -6.88 0.00 11.60
C ARG A 117 -7.05 -1.08 12.68
N ARG A 118 -6.94 -0.73 13.97
CA ARG A 118 -6.99 -1.68 15.10
C ARG A 118 -8.40 -1.90 15.65
N LEU A 119 -9.38 -1.13 15.17
CA LEU A 119 -10.79 -1.22 15.55
C LEU A 119 -11.56 -2.12 14.59
#